data_AF-A0A8C5HHM5-F1
#
_entry.id   AF-A0A8C5HHM5-F1
#
_cell.length_a   1.000
_cell.length_b   1.000
_cell.length_c   1.000
_cell.angle_alpha   90.00
_cell.angle_beta   90.00
_cell.angle_gamma   90.00
#
_symmetry.space_group_name_H-M   'P 1'
#
loop_
_entity.id
_entity.type
_entity.pdbx_description
1 polymer ?
#
loop_
_entity_poly.entity_id
_entity_poly.type
_entity_poly.pdbx_seq_one_letter_code
_entity_poly.pdbx_strand_id
1 'polypeptide(L)'
;MFYTCGPNEAMVVSGFGRSPPLMIAGGRVFVFPCVQQIQRITLNTLTLNVKSDKVYTRHGVPISVTGIAQVKIQGQNKEMLATACQMFMGKSEMEISQIALETLEGHQRAIIAHLTVEEIYQDRKKFSEQVFKVASSDLVNMGIGVVSYTLKDVHDDQDYLHSLGKARTAQVQKDARIGEAQYKRDAVIREAHAMQEKVSAQYKNDIEMAKAQRDYELKKAAYDVEVNTKKAESEMAYQLQVAKTKQRIEEEKMQVQVVERTQQITLQEQEIIRREKELEAKVMKPADAERYRLEKLAEAQRLQLILEAEAEAESIKMKGDAEAFALEAKGRAEAEQMAKKAEAFKQYKEGAMVDMLLEKLPLMAEEISKPLCQAKKVTMVSSGGSEVGAAKLAGEVLDILTRLPATVEKLTGVSINQNTPQTTRVH
;
A
#
# COMPACT_ATOMS: atom_id res chain seq x y z
N MET A 1 -20.75 122.02 60.64
CA MET A 1 -19.42 121.51 60.19
C MET A 1 -19.63 120.63 58.98
N PHE A 2 -18.77 120.73 57.96
CA PHE A 2 -18.84 119.83 56.79
C PHE A 2 -18.14 118.52 57.11
N TYR A 3 -18.82 117.42 56.86
CA TYR A 3 -18.25 116.08 56.90
C TYR A 3 -18.22 115.51 55.48
N THR A 4 -17.07 114.95 55.10
CA THR A 4 -16.84 114.34 53.80
C THR A 4 -16.70 112.83 53.95
N CYS A 5 -17.31 112.10 53.02
CA CYS A 5 -17.39 110.65 52.99
C CYS A 5 -16.67 110.13 51.75
N GLY A 6 -15.81 109.13 51.92
CA GLY A 6 -15.21 108.41 50.79
C GLY A 6 -16.28 107.62 50.01
N PRO A 7 -16.00 107.21 48.76
CA PRO A 7 -16.93 106.42 47.95
C PRO A 7 -17.26 105.04 48.56
N ASN A 8 -16.41 104.54 49.48
CA ASN A 8 -16.58 103.26 50.17
C ASN A 8 -17.20 103.39 51.57
N GLU A 9 -17.79 104.54 51.89
CA GLU A 9 -18.45 104.79 53.17
C GLU A 9 -19.83 105.42 52.91
N ALA A 10 -20.77 105.17 53.82
CA ALA A 10 -22.03 105.91 53.89
C ALA A 10 -22.16 106.62 55.24
N MET A 11 -22.70 107.83 55.18
CA MET A 11 -23.02 108.64 56.36
C MET A 11 -24.52 108.65 56.57
N VAL A 12 -24.91 108.47 57.83
CA VAL A 12 -26.28 108.68 58.29
C VAL A 12 -26.28 109.85 59.25
N VAL A 13 -27.10 110.85 58.92
CA VAL A 13 -27.30 112.04 59.76
C VAL A 13 -28.70 112.01 60.33
N SER A 14 -28.78 111.92 61.65
CA SER A 14 -30.03 111.95 62.43
C SER A 14 -30.08 113.20 63.33
N GLY A 15 -31.27 113.63 63.72
CA GLY A 15 -31.48 114.76 64.64
C GLY A 15 -32.49 115.78 64.16
N PHE A 16 -32.46 116.98 64.76
CA PHE A 16 -33.49 118.00 64.58
C PHE A 16 -33.65 118.42 63.10
N GLY A 17 -34.89 118.37 62.61
CA GLY A 17 -35.27 118.75 61.25
C GLY A 17 -35.00 117.69 60.16
N ARG A 18 -34.59 116.46 60.52
CA ARG A 18 -34.35 115.37 59.56
C ARG A 18 -35.05 114.07 59.98
N SER A 19 -36.32 113.95 59.57
CA SER A 19 -37.12 112.72 59.66
C SER A 19 -37.80 112.48 58.31
N PRO A 20 -37.45 111.40 57.56
CA PRO A 20 -36.49 110.34 57.90
C PRO A 20 -35.01 110.80 57.93
N PRO A 21 -34.11 110.03 58.58
CA PRO A 21 -32.68 110.36 58.64
C PRO A 21 -32.07 110.43 57.24
N LEU A 22 -31.14 111.38 57.04
CA LEU A 22 -30.51 111.59 55.75
C LEU A 22 -29.34 110.61 55.57
N MET A 23 -29.43 109.75 54.56
CA MET A 23 -28.41 108.76 54.23
C MET A 23 -27.73 109.15 52.92
N ILE A 24 -26.40 109.21 52.94
CA ILE A 24 -25.60 109.61 51.79
C ILE A 24 -24.44 108.63 51.65
N ALA A 25 -24.38 107.91 50.53
CA ALA A 25 -23.23 107.11 50.14
C ALA A 25 -22.21 108.01 49.41
N GLY A 26 -21.05 108.23 50.03
CA GLY A 26 -20.03 109.16 49.54
C GLY A 26 -20.40 110.65 49.58
N GLY A 27 -19.49 111.52 49.17
CA GLY A 27 -19.77 112.96 49.01
C GLY A 27 -19.61 113.79 50.28
N ARG A 28 -20.48 114.79 50.48
CA ARG A 28 -20.38 115.75 51.60
C ARG A 28 -21.73 116.09 52.20
N VAL A 29 -21.75 116.30 53.52
CA VAL A 29 -22.95 116.72 54.25
C VAL A 29 -22.62 117.78 55.30
N PHE A 30 -23.51 118.77 55.42
CA PHE A 30 -23.45 119.74 56.50
C PHE A 30 -24.26 119.23 57.71
N VAL A 31 -23.59 119.20 58.87
CA VAL A 31 -24.16 118.72 60.14
C VAL A 31 -24.03 119.82 61.19
N PHE A 32 -25.14 120.10 61.90
CA PHE A 32 -25.19 121.03 63.02
C PHE A 32 -24.73 120.33 64.32
N PRO A 33 -23.60 120.73 64.93
CA PRO A 33 -22.92 119.97 65.98
C PRO A 33 -23.70 119.78 67.29
N CYS A 34 -24.71 120.61 67.58
CA CYS A 34 -25.48 120.52 68.83
C CYS A 34 -26.83 119.79 68.70
N VAL A 35 -27.36 119.65 67.48
CA VAL A 35 -28.73 119.14 67.25
C VAL A 35 -28.79 117.96 66.27
N GLN A 36 -27.66 117.62 65.64
CA GLN A 36 -27.57 116.52 64.69
C GLN A 36 -26.38 115.62 65.03
N GLN A 37 -26.62 114.31 64.97
CA GLN A 37 -25.62 113.26 65.14
C GLN A 37 -25.24 112.69 63.78
N ILE A 38 -23.97 112.34 63.64
CA ILE A 38 -23.42 111.69 62.44
C ILE A 38 -22.85 110.33 62.82
N GLN A 39 -23.20 109.32 62.03
CA GLN A 39 -22.67 107.97 62.16
C GLN A 39 -22.26 107.48 60.76
N ARG A 40 -21.25 106.61 60.71
CA ARG A 40 -20.67 106.09 59.46
C ARG A 40 -20.79 104.59 59.40
N ILE A 41 -21.00 104.07 58.19
CA ILE A 41 -20.97 102.64 57.90
C ILE A 41 -20.07 102.39 56.69
N THR A 42 -19.26 101.35 56.75
CA THR A 42 -18.36 100.98 55.67
C THR A 42 -19.13 100.21 54.60
N LEU A 43 -18.85 100.52 53.34
CA LEU A 43 -19.43 99.88 52.15
C LEU A 43 -18.41 98.95 51.46
N ASN A 44 -17.30 98.64 52.15
CA ASN A 44 -16.27 97.76 51.66
C ASN A 44 -16.82 96.33 51.47
N THR A 45 -16.23 95.60 50.52
CA THR A 45 -16.53 94.18 50.36
C THR A 45 -15.89 93.39 51.49
N LEU A 46 -16.72 92.62 52.20
CA LEU A 46 -16.33 91.68 53.24
C LEU A 46 -16.22 90.28 52.63
N THR A 47 -15.09 89.61 52.87
CA THR A 47 -14.88 88.21 52.49
C THR A 47 -15.21 87.30 53.67
N LEU A 48 -16.24 86.48 53.52
CA LEU A 48 -16.72 85.54 54.52
C LEU A 48 -16.31 84.12 54.14
N ASN A 49 -15.78 83.39 55.12
CA ASN A 49 -15.43 81.98 54.97
C ASN A 49 -16.52 81.13 55.63
N VAL A 50 -17.43 80.62 54.80
CA VAL A 50 -18.62 79.87 55.24
C VAL A 50 -18.24 78.42 55.42
N LYS A 51 -18.15 77.96 56.66
CA LYS A 51 -17.83 76.57 56.99
C LYS A 51 -19.06 75.89 57.55
N SER A 52 -19.43 74.76 56.96
CA SER A 52 -20.50 73.91 57.47
C SER A 52 -19.93 72.52 57.71
N ASP A 53 -19.61 72.24 58.97
CA ASP A 53 -19.03 70.97 59.38
C ASP A 53 -20.13 69.93 59.60
N LYS A 54 -19.86 68.69 59.16
CA LYS A 54 -20.70 67.50 59.41
C LYS A 54 -22.19 67.68 59.06
N VAL A 55 -22.47 68.13 57.84
CA VAL A 55 -23.83 68.24 57.31
C VAL A 55 -24.21 66.98 56.54
N TYR A 56 -25.38 66.43 56.85
CA TYR A 56 -25.90 65.26 56.15
C TYR A 56 -26.56 65.66 54.82
N THR A 57 -26.15 65.02 53.73
CA THR A 57 -26.78 65.15 52.41
C THR A 57 -28.12 64.38 52.35
N ARG A 58 -28.83 64.48 51.20
CA ARG A 58 -30.10 63.77 50.97
C ARG A 58 -30.02 62.26 51.25
N HIS A 59 -28.86 61.63 51.01
CA HIS A 59 -28.63 60.21 51.23
C HIS A 59 -28.00 59.89 52.59
N GLY A 60 -27.90 60.87 53.49
CA GLY A 60 -27.38 60.66 54.83
C GLY A 60 -25.85 60.52 54.91
N VAL A 61 -25.12 60.92 53.87
CA VAL A 61 -23.65 60.96 53.92
C VAL A 61 -23.23 62.28 54.57
N PRO A 62 -22.47 62.26 55.69
CA PRO A 62 -21.97 63.46 56.34
C PRO A 62 -20.84 64.07 55.50
N ILE A 63 -20.94 65.34 55.15
CA ILE A 63 -19.89 66.08 54.45
C ILE A 63 -19.61 67.40 55.15
N SER A 64 -18.38 67.87 55.03
CA SER A 64 -17.90 69.15 55.53
C SER A 64 -17.58 70.04 54.33
N VAL A 65 -18.27 71.17 54.23
CA VAL A 65 -18.19 72.04 53.05
C VAL A 65 -17.68 73.42 53.45
N THR A 66 -16.70 73.91 52.69
CA THR A 66 -16.17 75.26 52.85
C THR A 66 -16.48 76.09 51.61
N GLY A 67 -17.20 77.19 51.79
CA GLY A 67 -17.50 78.21 50.78
C GLY A 67 -16.82 79.53 51.08
N ILE A 68 -16.53 80.31 50.03
CA ILE A 68 -16.10 81.70 50.13
C ILE A 68 -17.19 82.58 49.53
N ALA A 69 -17.75 83.47 50.36
CA ALA A 69 -18.70 84.46 49.95
C ALA A 69 -18.07 85.87 50.01
N GLN A 70 -18.37 86.69 49.02
CA GLN A 70 -18.06 88.12 49.05
C GLN A 70 -19.37 88.87 49.19
N VAL A 71 -19.51 89.62 50.29
CA VAL A 71 -20.71 90.42 50.57
C VAL A 71 -20.34 91.88 50.73
N LYS A 72 -21.27 92.77 50.43
CA LYS A 72 -21.09 94.22 50.66
C LYS A 72 -22.43 94.88 50.95
N ILE A 73 -22.40 95.97 51.69
CA ILE A 73 -23.59 96.82 51.86
C ILE A 73 -23.77 97.64 50.58
N GLN A 74 -24.98 97.60 50.01
CA GLN A 74 -25.26 98.26 48.74
C GLN A 74 -25.62 99.74 48.96
N GLY A 75 -24.66 100.64 48.72
CA GLY A 75 -24.86 102.09 48.85
C GLY A 75 -25.64 102.75 47.72
N GLN A 76 -25.86 102.08 46.58
CA GLN A 76 -26.59 102.64 45.43
C GLN A 76 -28.10 102.61 45.63
N ASN A 77 -28.63 101.56 46.28
CA ASN A 77 -30.05 101.43 46.54
C ASN A 77 -30.38 102.05 47.90
N LYS A 78 -31.16 103.13 47.90
CA LYS A 78 -31.55 103.86 49.11
C LYS A 78 -32.34 102.99 50.09
N GLU A 79 -33.15 102.05 49.60
CA GLU A 79 -33.96 101.17 50.45
C GLU A 79 -33.07 100.16 51.17
N MET A 80 -32.19 99.46 50.45
CA MET A 80 -31.23 98.53 51.06
C MET A 80 -30.29 99.23 52.03
N LEU A 81 -29.83 100.44 51.68
CA LEU A 81 -28.99 101.24 52.57
C LEU A 81 -29.75 101.63 53.85
N ALA A 82 -31.05 101.95 53.76
CA ALA A 82 -31.88 102.25 54.92
C ALA A 82 -32.01 101.05 55.86
N THR A 83 -32.29 99.86 55.32
CA THR A 83 -32.41 98.65 56.12
C THR A 83 -31.06 98.26 56.76
N ALA A 84 -29.97 98.34 56.00
CA ALA A 84 -28.63 98.09 56.52
C ALA A 84 -28.26 99.07 57.65
N CYS A 85 -28.57 100.36 57.50
CA CYS A 85 -28.33 101.36 58.52
C CYS A 85 -29.17 101.12 59.77
N GLN A 86 -30.42 100.63 59.64
CA GLN A 86 -31.25 100.28 60.78
C GLN A 86 -30.73 99.05 61.54
N MET A 87 -30.21 98.03 60.82
CA MET A 87 -29.79 96.76 61.42
C MET A 87 -28.35 96.74 61.96
N PHE A 88 -27.46 97.50 61.31
CA PHE A 88 -26.01 97.44 61.56
C PHE A 88 -25.43 98.72 62.15
N MET A 89 -26.25 99.76 62.40
CA MET A 89 -25.72 100.95 63.06
C MET A 89 -25.17 100.65 64.45
N GLY A 90 -23.98 101.17 64.71
CA GLY A 90 -23.26 100.96 65.97
C GLY A 90 -22.61 99.58 66.13
N LYS A 91 -22.77 98.67 65.16
CA LYS A 91 -22.06 97.39 65.13
C LYS A 91 -20.70 97.51 64.46
N SER A 92 -19.78 96.67 64.89
CA SER A 92 -18.47 96.50 64.25
C SER A 92 -18.55 95.68 62.96
N GLU A 93 -17.57 95.82 62.08
CA GLU A 93 -17.49 95.02 60.85
C GLU A 93 -17.44 93.50 61.12
N MET A 94 -16.84 93.09 62.25
CA MET A 94 -16.81 91.69 62.69
C MET A 94 -18.21 91.16 63.03
N GLU A 95 -19.01 91.96 63.72
CA GLU A 95 -20.39 91.59 64.06
C GLU A 95 -21.29 91.51 62.81
N ILE A 96 -21.12 92.44 61.87
CA ILE A 96 -21.84 92.41 60.58
C ILE A 96 -21.43 91.16 59.80
N SER A 97 -20.12 90.85 59.78
CA SER A 97 -19.59 89.65 59.12
C SER A 97 -20.14 88.37 59.77
N GLN A 98 -20.25 88.32 61.09
CA GLN A 98 -20.78 87.18 61.83
C GLN A 98 -22.27 86.94 61.50
N ILE A 99 -23.09 88.00 61.50
CA ILE A 99 -24.52 87.89 61.16
C ILE A 99 -24.69 87.37 59.72
N ALA A 100 -23.94 87.93 58.77
CA ALA A 100 -23.99 87.50 57.38
C ALA A 100 -23.46 86.06 57.19
N LEU A 101 -22.43 85.67 57.96
CA LEU A 101 -21.86 84.33 57.96
C LEU A 101 -22.88 83.29 58.43
N GLU A 102 -23.57 83.55 59.55
CA GLU A 102 -24.59 82.64 60.10
C GLU A 102 -25.75 82.43 59.13
N THR A 103 -26.22 83.49 58.47
CA THR A 103 -27.26 83.38 57.43
C THR A 103 -26.79 82.56 56.23
N LEU A 104 -25.59 82.82 55.72
CA LEU A 104 -25.01 82.07 54.59
C LEU A 104 -24.80 80.60 54.94
N GLU A 105 -24.31 80.31 56.15
CA GLU A 105 -24.10 78.96 56.65
C GLU A 105 -25.43 78.20 56.75
N GLY A 106 -26.49 78.85 57.23
CA GLY A 106 -27.85 78.29 57.27
C GLY A 106 -28.35 77.88 55.89
N HIS A 107 -28.23 78.77 54.90
CA HIS A 107 -28.64 78.49 53.51
C HIS A 107 -27.75 77.42 52.87
N GLN A 108 -26.44 77.47 53.06
CA GLN A 108 -25.51 76.46 52.58
C GLN A 108 -25.88 75.07 53.12
N ARG A 109 -26.14 74.96 54.43
CA ARG A 109 -26.57 73.71 55.08
C ARG A 109 -27.91 73.20 54.53
N ALA A 110 -28.88 74.10 54.33
CA ALA A 110 -30.19 73.73 53.79
C ALA A 110 -30.07 73.16 52.35
N ILE A 111 -29.26 73.78 51.49
CA ILE A 111 -29.04 73.30 50.13
C ILE A 111 -28.30 71.95 50.13
N ILE A 112 -27.30 71.76 51.00
CA ILE A 112 -26.59 70.47 51.12
C ILE A 112 -27.55 69.33 51.49
N ALA A 113 -28.53 69.58 52.36
CA ALA A 113 -29.49 68.56 52.78
C ALA A 113 -30.39 68.05 51.63
N HIS A 114 -30.61 68.86 50.58
CA HIS A 114 -31.45 68.49 49.44
C HIS A 114 -30.69 67.81 48.29
N LEU A 115 -29.38 68.00 48.21
CA LEU A 115 -28.54 67.48 47.12
C LEU A 115 -27.82 66.20 47.55
N THR A 116 -27.34 65.44 46.56
CA THR A 116 -26.43 64.31 46.80
C THR A 116 -24.97 64.75 46.77
N VAL A 117 -24.07 63.95 47.35
CA VAL A 117 -22.62 64.23 47.34
C VAL A 117 -22.08 64.31 45.91
N GLU A 118 -22.59 63.44 45.03
CA GLU A 118 -22.20 63.38 43.62
C GLU A 118 -22.61 64.64 42.87
N GLU A 119 -23.82 65.16 43.11
CA GLU A 119 -24.29 66.40 42.48
C GLU A 119 -23.45 67.62 42.92
N ILE A 120 -23.11 67.70 44.21
CA ILE A 120 -22.25 68.76 44.75
C ILE A 120 -20.85 68.69 44.15
N TYR A 121 -20.31 67.48 43.96
CA TYR A 121 -18.96 67.28 43.44
C TYR A 121 -18.85 67.45 41.92
N GLN A 122 -19.81 66.94 41.16
CA GLN A 122 -19.84 67.03 39.69
C GLN A 122 -20.17 68.45 39.22
N ASP A 123 -21.20 69.07 39.79
CA ASP A 123 -21.74 70.35 39.33
C ASP A 123 -21.59 71.47 40.39
N ARG A 124 -20.34 71.78 40.74
CA ARG A 124 -20.00 72.82 41.73
C ARG A 124 -20.61 74.20 41.42
N LYS A 125 -20.79 74.52 40.14
CA LYS A 125 -21.40 75.78 39.68
C LYS A 125 -22.88 75.84 40.03
N LYS A 126 -23.62 74.76 39.77
CA LYS A 126 -25.06 74.66 40.05
C LYS A 126 -25.32 74.80 41.55
N PHE A 127 -24.52 74.13 42.36
CA PHE A 127 -24.56 74.29 43.82
C PHE A 127 -24.32 75.75 44.24
N SER A 128 -23.24 76.36 43.72
CA SER A 128 -22.87 77.74 44.05
C SER A 128 -23.97 78.75 43.65
N GLU A 129 -24.61 78.54 42.51
CA GLU A 129 -25.72 79.38 42.02
C GLU A 129 -26.97 79.24 42.91
N GLN A 130 -27.29 78.03 43.37
CA GLN A 130 -28.43 77.80 44.26
C GLN A 130 -28.22 78.47 45.62
N VAL A 131 -27.05 78.30 46.23
CA VAL A 131 -26.71 78.97 47.50
C VAL A 131 -26.73 80.48 47.32
N PHE A 132 -26.14 80.99 46.23
CA PHE A 132 -26.17 82.42 45.90
C PHE A 132 -27.60 82.95 45.78
N LYS A 133 -28.49 82.27 45.05
CA LYS A 133 -29.86 82.73 44.81
C LYS A 133 -30.69 82.81 46.09
N VAL A 134 -30.63 81.77 46.92
CA VAL A 134 -31.40 81.72 48.16
C VAL A 134 -30.84 82.73 49.16
N ALA A 135 -29.52 82.73 49.39
CA ALA A 135 -28.90 83.66 50.32
C ALA A 135 -29.06 85.12 49.89
N SER A 136 -29.02 85.42 48.58
CA SER A 136 -29.24 86.78 48.09
C SER A 136 -30.61 87.32 48.46
N SER A 137 -31.67 86.51 48.36
CA SER A 137 -33.03 86.96 48.69
C SER A 137 -33.19 87.34 50.16
N ASP A 138 -32.48 86.65 51.06
CA ASP A 138 -32.56 86.87 52.50
C ASP A 138 -31.64 88.00 52.97
N LEU A 139 -30.40 88.03 52.47
CA LEU A 139 -29.43 89.10 52.76
C LEU A 139 -29.89 90.46 52.23
N VAL A 140 -30.64 90.50 51.12
CA VAL A 140 -31.24 91.74 50.61
C VAL A 140 -32.20 92.36 51.62
N ASN A 141 -32.97 91.55 52.36
CA ASN A 141 -33.85 92.04 53.42
C ASN A 141 -33.07 92.64 54.60
N MET A 142 -31.79 92.32 54.75
CA MET A 142 -30.88 92.93 55.72
C MET A 142 -30.10 94.12 55.16
N GLY A 143 -30.27 94.44 53.87
CA GLY A 143 -29.50 95.48 53.18
C GLY A 143 -28.08 95.05 52.77
N ILE A 144 -27.77 93.75 52.83
CA ILE A 144 -26.50 93.17 52.38
C ILE A 144 -26.68 92.61 50.96
N GLY A 145 -25.80 92.99 50.04
CA GLY A 145 -25.69 92.39 48.72
C GLY A 145 -24.62 91.32 48.67
N VAL A 146 -24.96 90.13 48.16
CA VAL A 146 -23.98 89.10 47.82
C VAL A 146 -23.38 89.43 46.45
N VAL A 147 -22.06 89.58 46.38
CA VAL A 147 -21.32 89.85 45.13
C VAL A 147 -21.02 88.54 44.42
N SER A 148 -20.51 87.56 45.17
CA SER A 148 -20.19 86.24 44.65
C SER A 148 -20.21 85.20 45.76
N TYR A 149 -20.49 83.97 45.38
CA TYR A 149 -20.34 82.80 46.23
C TYR A 149 -19.63 81.71 45.43
N THR A 150 -18.58 81.14 46.01
CA THR A 150 -17.79 80.08 45.38
C THR A 150 -17.52 78.97 46.38
N LEU A 151 -17.74 77.73 45.94
CA LEU A 151 -17.38 76.55 46.69
C LEU A 151 -15.86 76.37 46.70
N LYS A 152 -15.24 76.43 47.88
CA LYS A 152 -13.79 76.26 48.04
C LYS A 152 -13.41 74.79 48.10
N ASP A 153 -13.99 74.05 49.04
CA ASP A 153 -13.64 72.65 49.28
C ASP A 153 -14.82 71.84 49.81
N VAL A 154 -14.79 70.53 49.54
CA VAL A 154 -15.76 69.53 50.01
C VAL A 154 -14.97 68.36 50.56
N HIS A 155 -15.09 68.15 51.86
CA HIS A 155 -14.42 67.09 52.60
C HIS A 155 -15.46 66.11 53.15
N ASP A 156 -15.05 64.87 53.36
CA ASP A 156 -15.85 63.81 53.97
C ASP A 156 -15.00 63.07 55.00
N ASP A 157 -15.55 62.87 56.19
CA ASP A 157 -14.88 62.20 57.31
C ASP A 157 -14.89 60.67 57.17
N GLN A 158 -15.78 60.11 56.33
CA GLN A 158 -16.01 58.66 56.18
C GLN A 158 -15.39 58.05 54.92
N ASP A 159 -14.54 58.80 54.20
CA ASP A 159 -13.78 58.31 53.04
C ASP A 159 -14.68 57.76 51.89
N TYR A 160 -15.95 58.19 51.83
CA TYR A 160 -16.94 57.84 50.81
C TYR A 160 -16.50 58.31 49.43
N LEU A 161 -16.04 59.57 49.31
CA LEU A 161 -15.52 60.14 48.06
C LEU A 161 -14.34 59.33 47.51
N HIS A 162 -13.42 58.93 48.38
CA HIS A 162 -12.28 58.10 48.02
C HIS A 162 -12.71 56.71 47.56
N SER A 163 -13.70 56.11 48.23
CA SER A 163 -14.26 54.80 47.86
C SER A 163 -15.00 54.83 46.51
N LEU A 164 -15.75 55.91 46.23
CA LEU A 164 -16.39 56.14 44.94
C LEU A 164 -15.35 56.25 43.80
N GLY A 165 -14.25 56.95 44.07
CA GLY A 165 -13.11 57.05 43.16
C GLY A 165 -12.50 55.68 42.85
N LYS A 166 -12.26 54.84 43.86
CA LYS A 166 -11.69 53.48 43.69
C LYS A 166 -12.53 52.62 42.75
N ALA A 167 -13.86 52.61 42.92
CA ALA A 167 -14.75 51.82 42.06
C ALA A 167 -14.68 52.27 40.60
N ARG A 168 -14.67 53.59 40.35
CA ARG A 168 -14.50 54.13 39.00
C ARG A 168 -13.14 53.85 38.41
N THR A 169 -12.06 54.00 39.17
CA THR A 169 -10.71 53.66 38.72
C THR A 169 -10.60 52.19 38.36
N ALA A 170 -11.15 51.29 39.19
CA ALA A 170 -11.16 49.86 38.92
C ALA A 170 -11.96 49.51 37.65
N GLN A 171 -13.10 50.18 37.43
CA GLN A 171 -13.90 50.01 36.21
C GLN A 171 -13.12 50.47 34.98
N VAL A 172 -12.52 51.66 35.01
CA VAL A 172 -11.70 52.19 33.89
C VAL A 172 -10.51 51.28 33.60
N GLN A 173 -9.83 50.77 34.64
CA GLN A 173 -8.74 49.80 34.47
C GLN A 173 -9.20 48.47 33.87
N LYS A 174 -10.37 47.97 34.30
CA LYS A 174 -10.98 46.76 33.74
C LYS A 174 -11.28 46.96 32.26
N ASP A 175 -11.93 48.06 31.90
CA ASP A 175 -12.32 48.36 30.52
C ASP A 175 -11.07 48.56 29.63
N ALA A 176 -10.05 49.25 30.14
CA ALA A 176 -8.75 49.37 29.46
C ALA A 176 -8.10 47.99 29.23
N ARG A 177 -8.09 47.10 30.23
CA ARG A 177 -7.55 45.74 30.13
C ARG A 177 -8.32 44.89 29.12
N ILE A 178 -9.65 45.02 29.07
CA ILE A 178 -10.49 44.34 28.06
C ILE A 178 -10.14 44.84 26.66
N GLY A 179 -10.01 46.16 26.48
CA GLY A 179 -9.59 46.76 25.20
C GLY A 179 -8.22 46.24 24.76
N GLU A 180 -7.21 46.27 25.64
CA GLU A 180 -5.88 45.74 25.35
C GLU A 180 -5.90 44.26 24.96
N ALA A 181 -6.68 43.43 25.66
CA ALA A 181 -6.80 42.01 25.35
C ALA A 181 -7.45 41.76 23.98
N GLN A 182 -8.47 42.54 23.62
CA GLN A 182 -9.12 42.49 22.30
C GLN A 182 -8.14 42.90 21.20
N TYR A 183 -7.45 44.03 21.35
CA TYR A 183 -6.47 44.48 20.36
C TYR A 183 -5.31 43.50 20.20
N LYS A 184 -4.80 42.92 21.28
CA LYS A 184 -3.77 41.87 21.21
C LYS A 184 -4.27 40.62 20.49
N ARG A 185 -5.49 40.17 20.78
CA ARG A 185 -6.10 39.02 20.09
C ARG A 185 -6.21 39.27 18.59
N ASP A 186 -6.73 40.44 18.20
CA ASP A 186 -6.92 40.78 16.79
C ASP A 186 -5.57 40.95 16.05
N ALA A 187 -4.57 41.52 16.72
CA ALA A 187 -3.22 41.61 16.20
C ALA A 187 -2.63 40.22 15.91
N VAL A 188 -2.73 39.28 16.86
CA VAL A 188 -2.25 37.90 16.70
C VAL A 188 -2.98 37.17 15.57
N ILE A 189 -4.30 37.36 15.42
CA ILE A 189 -5.08 36.76 14.34
C ILE A 189 -4.61 37.29 12.97
N ARG A 190 -4.43 38.61 12.85
CA ARG A 190 -3.95 39.22 11.60
C ARG A 190 -2.54 38.77 11.26
N GLU A 191 -1.67 38.68 12.26
CA GLU A 191 -0.30 38.19 12.08
C GLU A 191 -0.28 36.72 11.63
N ALA A 192 -1.10 35.86 12.25
CA ALA A 192 -1.23 34.46 11.86
C ALA A 192 -1.75 34.33 10.41
N HIS A 193 -2.73 35.14 10.00
CA HIS A 193 -3.24 35.14 8.63
C HIS A 193 -2.17 35.61 7.63
N ALA A 194 -1.47 36.70 7.93
CA ALA A 194 -0.38 37.21 7.09
C ALA A 194 0.76 36.19 6.96
N MET A 195 1.07 35.47 8.05
CA MET A 195 2.06 34.40 8.03
C MET A 195 1.59 33.20 7.20
N GLN A 196 0.32 32.79 7.33
CA GLN A 196 -0.25 31.72 6.53
C GLN A 196 -0.24 32.06 5.03
N GLU A 197 -0.61 33.29 4.66
CA GLU A 197 -0.54 33.77 3.28
C GLU A 197 0.91 33.74 2.75
N LYS A 198 1.86 34.28 3.52
CA LYS A 198 3.29 34.26 3.17
C LYS A 198 3.79 32.84 2.92
N VAL A 199 3.52 31.92 3.85
CA VAL A 199 3.97 30.52 3.76
C VAL A 199 3.30 29.82 2.56
N SER A 200 2.01 30.08 2.32
CA SER A 200 1.30 29.51 1.16
C SER A 200 1.89 29.99 -0.18
N ALA A 201 2.31 31.26 -0.25
CA ALA A 201 2.97 31.80 -1.44
C ALA A 201 4.36 31.20 -1.64
N GLN A 202 5.12 30.99 -0.56
CA GLN A 202 6.41 30.29 -0.60
C GLN A 202 6.25 28.87 -1.12
N TYR A 203 5.31 28.08 -0.59
CA TYR A 203 5.06 26.72 -1.08
C TYR A 203 4.64 26.67 -2.55
N LYS A 204 3.83 27.63 -3.01
CA LYS A 204 3.48 27.71 -4.44
C LYS A 204 4.72 27.91 -5.31
N ASN A 205 5.60 28.85 -4.92
CA ASN A 205 6.87 29.08 -5.62
C ASN A 205 7.76 27.82 -5.60
N ASP A 206 7.88 27.15 -4.45
CA ASP A 206 8.68 25.93 -4.30
C ASP A 206 8.15 24.79 -5.17
N ILE A 207 6.81 24.63 -5.26
CA ILE A 207 6.17 23.65 -6.14
C ILE A 207 6.45 23.97 -7.62
N GLU A 208 6.38 25.24 -8.02
CA GLU A 208 6.69 25.66 -9.39
C GLU A 208 8.15 25.41 -9.74
N MET A 209 9.08 25.72 -8.83
CA MET A 209 10.50 25.40 -8.99
C MET A 209 10.74 23.90 -9.11
N ALA A 210 10.15 23.09 -8.21
CA ALA A 210 10.30 21.63 -8.25
C ALA A 210 9.72 21.03 -9.53
N LYS A 211 8.59 21.55 -10.03
CA LYS A 211 8.01 21.15 -11.33
C LYS A 211 8.96 21.50 -12.48
N ALA A 212 9.47 22.73 -12.52
CA ALA A 212 10.40 23.17 -13.55
C ALA A 212 11.68 22.32 -13.55
N GLN A 213 12.21 21.99 -12.36
CA GLN A 213 13.36 21.11 -12.21
C GLN A 213 13.08 19.70 -12.71
N ARG A 214 11.94 19.11 -12.32
CA ARG A 214 11.53 17.77 -12.78
C ARG A 214 11.39 17.73 -14.31
N ASP A 215 10.74 18.72 -14.88
CA ASP A 215 10.51 18.77 -16.33
C ASP A 215 11.81 19.01 -17.11
N TYR A 216 12.75 19.79 -16.54
CA TYR A 216 14.11 19.91 -17.05
C TYR A 216 14.84 18.55 -17.03
N GLU A 217 14.81 17.84 -15.91
CA GLU A 217 15.46 16.52 -15.75
C GLU A 217 14.87 15.47 -16.69
N LEU A 218 13.54 15.43 -16.84
CA LEU A 218 12.87 14.53 -17.79
C LEU A 218 13.28 14.82 -19.24
N LYS A 219 13.31 16.10 -19.65
CA LYS A 219 13.76 16.48 -20.99
C LYS A 219 15.22 16.11 -21.21
N LYS A 220 16.09 16.38 -20.23
CA LYS A 220 17.51 16.01 -20.27
C LYS A 220 17.66 14.49 -20.44
N ALA A 221 16.97 13.69 -19.63
CA ALA A 221 17.01 12.24 -19.74
C ALA A 221 16.50 11.74 -21.09
N ALA A 222 15.44 12.33 -21.65
CA ALA A 222 14.94 11.99 -22.98
C ALA A 222 15.99 12.27 -24.08
N TYR A 223 16.65 13.43 -24.03
CA TYR A 223 17.74 13.76 -24.96
C TYR A 223 18.95 12.86 -24.77
N ASP A 224 19.31 12.51 -23.53
CA ASP A 224 20.43 11.59 -23.27
C ASP A 224 20.12 10.19 -23.83
N VAL A 225 18.89 9.70 -23.71
CA VAL A 225 18.46 8.45 -24.36
C VAL A 225 18.59 8.56 -25.87
N GLU A 226 18.13 9.65 -26.49
CA GLU A 226 18.23 9.86 -27.94
C GLU A 226 19.68 9.94 -28.43
N VAL A 227 20.55 10.64 -27.70
CA VAL A 227 21.98 10.72 -28.00
C VAL A 227 22.64 9.35 -27.83
N ASN A 228 22.31 8.61 -26.77
CA ASN A 228 22.90 7.31 -26.50
C ASN A 228 22.41 6.23 -27.47
N THR A 229 21.15 6.24 -27.88
CA THR A 229 20.66 5.32 -28.93
C THR A 229 21.36 5.59 -30.25
N LYS A 230 21.52 6.86 -30.65
CA LYS A 230 22.26 7.24 -31.86
C LYS A 230 23.74 6.86 -31.79
N LYS A 231 24.38 7.02 -30.63
CA LYS A 231 25.76 6.55 -30.41
C LYS A 231 25.86 5.03 -30.49
N ALA A 232 24.97 4.29 -29.82
CA ALA A 232 24.94 2.84 -29.84
C ALA A 232 24.66 2.29 -31.25
N GLU A 233 23.75 2.91 -32.01
CA GLU A 233 23.51 2.60 -33.43
C GLU A 233 24.80 2.79 -34.25
N SER A 234 25.51 3.90 -34.02
CA SER A 234 26.78 4.20 -34.70
C SER A 234 27.89 3.20 -34.34
N GLU A 235 28.02 2.83 -33.07
CA GLU A 235 28.97 1.83 -32.58
C GLU A 235 28.63 0.43 -33.11
N MET A 236 27.35 0.05 -33.11
CA MET A 236 26.88 -1.23 -33.65
C MET A 236 27.12 -1.32 -35.16
N ALA A 237 26.87 -0.23 -35.90
CA ALA A 237 27.18 -0.15 -37.32
C ALA A 237 28.68 -0.30 -37.59
N TYR A 238 29.53 0.34 -36.77
CA TYR A 238 30.98 0.18 -36.82
C TYR A 238 31.42 -1.26 -36.54
N GLN A 239 30.92 -1.87 -35.46
CA GLN A 239 31.24 -3.25 -35.10
C GLN A 239 30.76 -4.26 -36.16
N LEU A 240 29.56 -4.07 -36.70
CA LEU A 240 29.04 -4.89 -37.79
C LEU A 240 29.93 -4.79 -39.03
N GLN A 241 30.43 -3.59 -39.36
CA GLN A 241 31.35 -3.39 -40.47
C GLN A 241 32.69 -4.09 -40.23
N VAL A 242 33.21 -4.05 -39.00
CA VAL A 242 34.42 -4.81 -38.62
C VAL A 242 34.18 -6.31 -38.74
N ALA A 243 33.04 -6.83 -38.27
CA ALA A 243 32.70 -8.25 -38.34
C ALA A 243 32.53 -8.73 -39.79
N LYS A 244 31.82 -7.97 -40.64
CA LYS A 244 31.69 -8.26 -42.08
C LYS A 244 33.05 -8.31 -42.77
N THR A 245 33.92 -7.35 -42.47
CA THR A 245 35.29 -7.33 -43.01
C THR A 245 36.08 -8.56 -42.56
N LYS A 246 35.99 -8.96 -41.28
CA LYS A 246 36.62 -10.19 -40.77
C LYS A 246 36.08 -11.45 -41.44
N GLN A 247 34.76 -11.57 -41.61
CA GLN A 247 34.15 -12.71 -42.28
C GLN A 247 34.64 -12.83 -43.72
N ARG A 248 34.69 -11.72 -44.47
CA ARG A 248 35.27 -11.71 -45.83
C ARG A 248 36.72 -12.19 -45.85
N ILE A 249 37.55 -11.78 -44.88
CA ILE A 249 38.93 -12.25 -44.77
C ILE A 249 39.00 -13.76 -44.50
N GLU A 250 38.15 -14.29 -43.62
CA GLU A 250 38.12 -15.74 -43.33
C GLU A 250 37.59 -16.56 -44.51
N GLU A 251 36.60 -16.05 -45.25
CA GLU A 251 36.12 -16.67 -46.50
C GLU A 251 37.24 -16.75 -47.55
N GLU A 252 38.01 -15.67 -47.73
CA GLU A 252 39.18 -15.65 -48.62
C GLU A 252 40.26 -16.66 -48.15
N LYS A 253 40.55 -16.74 -46.85
CA LYS A 253 41.50 -17.74 -46.30
C LYS A 253 41.02 -19.18 -46.52
N MET A 254 39.73 -19.45 -46.33
CA MET A 254 39.15 -20.78 -46.53
C MET A 254 39.27 -21.20 -48.00
N GLN A 255 39.03 -20.27 -48.94
CA GLN A 255 39.25 -20.56 -50.37
C GLN A 255 40.70 -20.97 -50.65
N VAL A 256 41.68 -20.29 -50.05
CA VAL A 256 43.10 -20.68 -50.16
C VAL A 256 43.32 -22.10 -49.62
N GLN A 257 42.78 -22.45 -48.45
CA GLN A 257 42.91 -23.79 -47.88
C GLN A 257 42.25 -24.89 -48.71
N VAL A 258 41.08 -24.62 -49.31
CA VAL A 258 40.41 -25.58 -50.21
C VAL A 258 41.26 -25.86 -51.44
N VAL A 259 41.89 -24.83 -52.03
CA VAL A 259 42.82 -24.98 -53.15
C VAL A 259 44.05 -25.83 -52.75
N GLU A 260 44.66 -25.57 -51.60
CA GLU A 260 45.78 -26.40 -51.10
C GLU A 260 45.36 -27.87 -50.88
N ARG A 261 44.20 -28.09 -50.26
CA ARG A 261 43.71 -29.44 -49.94
C ARG A 261 43.29 -30.21 -51.19
N THR A 262 42.66 -29.55 -52.16
CA THR A 262 42.36 -30.17 -53.46
C THR A 262 43.64 -30.58 -54.18
N GLN A 263 44.68 -29.75 -54.16
CA GLN A 263 45.99 -30.14 -54.71
C GLN A 263 46.60 -31.34 -53.96
N GLN A 264 46.48 -31.41 -52.63
CA GLN A 264 46.93 -32.58 -51.86
C GLN A 264 46.18 -33.88 -52.24
N ILE A 265 44.86 -33.82 -52.41
CA ILE A 265 44.05 -34.99 -52.82
C ILE A 265 44.49 -35.47 -54.20
N THR A 266 44.70 -34.55 -55.15
CA THR A 266 45.16 -34.94 -56.51
C THR A 266 46.53 -35.63 -56.48
N LEU A 267 47.45 -35.24 -55.58
CA LEU A 267 48.73 -35.94 -55.40
C LEU A 267 48.53 -37.34 -54.80
N GLN A 268 47.66 -37.49 -53.80
CA GLN A 268 47.36 -38.78 -53.17
C GLN A 268 46.68 -39.76 -54.13
N GLU A 269 45.75 -39.30 -54.97
CA GLU A 269 45.12 -40.13 -56.00
C GLU A 269 46.15 -40.70 -56.97
N GLN A 270 47.14 -39.89 -57.39
CA GLN A 270 48.22 -40.37 -58.25
C GLN A 270 49.11 -41.42 -57.57
N GLU A 271 49.31 -41.35 -56.25
CA GLU A 271 50.04 -42.38 -55.50
C GLU A 271 49.26 -43.69 -55.37
N ILE A 272 47.93 -43.62 -55.16
CA ILE A 272 47.06 -44.81 -55.05
C ILE A 272 47.08 -45.60 -56.36
N ILE A 273 46.96 -44.92 -57.51
CA ILE A 273 46.98 -45.57 -58.83
C ILE A 273 48.31 -46.30 -59.07
N ARG A 274 49.44 -45.78 -58.56
CA ARG A 274 50.74 -46.46 -58.64
C ARG A 274 50.74 -47.76 -57.81
N ARG A 275 50.19 -47.72 -56.59
CA ARG A 275 50.09 -48.89 -55.70
C ARG A 275 49.16 -49.98 -56.23
N GLU A 276 48.04 -49.62 -56.84
CA GLU A 276 47.11 -50.60 -57.42
C GLU A 276 47.78 -51.44 -58.50
N LYS A 277 48.56 -50.82 -59.39
CA LYS A 277 49.31 -51.51 -60.44
C LYS A 277 50.39 -52.46 -59.91
N GLU A 278 50.98 -52.17 -58.76
CA GLU A 278 51.94 -53.08 -58.11
C GLU A 278 51.27 -54.32 -57.50
N LEU A 279 50.09 -54.15 -56.89
CA LEU A 279 49.33 -55.24 -56.27
C LEU A 279 48.77 -56.21 -57.32
N GLU A 280 48.27 -55.68 -58.43
CA GLU A 280 47.75 -56.47 -59.55
C GLU A 280 48.81 -57.43 -60.11
N ALA A 281 50.07 -56.99 -60.23
CA ALA A 281 51.17 -57.82 -60.72
C ALA A 281 51.61 -58.91 -59.72
N LYS A 282 51.55 -58.65 -58.41
CA LYS A 282 52.06 -59.57 -57.36
C LYS A 282 51.06 -60.62 -56.90
N VAL A 283 49.76 -60.31 -56.87
CA VAL A 283 48.77 -61.16 -56.20
C VAL A 283 47.88 -61.92 -57.17
N MET A 284 47.39 -61.28 -58.23
CA MET A 284 46.38 -61.88 -59.12
C MET A 284 46.98 -62.95 -60.04
N LYS A 285 48.16 -62.69 -60.63
CA LYS A 285 48.81 -63.61 -61.57
C LYS A 285 49.21 -64.99 -60.98
N PRO A 286 49.73 -65.10 -59.74
CA PRO A 286 49.99 -66.41 -59.14
C PRO A 286 48.70 -67.13 -58.70
N ALA A 287 47.67 -66.40 -58.28
CA ALA A 287 46.39 -66.99 -57.85
C ALA A 287 45.62 -67.64 -59.03
N ASP A 288 45.64 -67.02 -60.21
CA ASP A 288 45.01 -67.59 -61.41
C ASP A 288 45.72 -68.86 -61.92
N ALA A 289 47.04 -68.97 -61.71
CA ALA A 289 47.82 -70.15 -62.08
C ALA A 289 47.52 -71.38 -61.19
N GLU A 290 47.26 -71.15 -59.89
CA GLU A 290 46.86 -72.23 -58.96
C GLU A 290 45.47 -72.78 -59.27
N ARG A 291 44.50 -71.90 -59.56
CA ARG A 291 43.13 -72.33 -59.94
C ARG A 291 43.13 -73.26 -61.15
N TYR A 292 43.90 -72.94 -62.19
CA TYR A 292 43.94 -73.72 -63.41
C TYR A 292 44.53 -75.13 -63.21
N ARG A 293 45.53 -75.28 -62.33
CA ARG A 293 46.14 -76.58 -62.02
C ARG A 293 45.16 -77.51 -61.28
N LEU A 294 44.35 -76.97 -60.37
CA LEU A 294 43.36 -77.72 -59.58
C LEU A 294 42.21 -78.25 -60.44
N GLU A 295 41.69 -77.45 -61.38
CA GLU A 295 40.61 -77.88 -62.29
C GLU A 295 41.04 -79.07 -63.18
N LYS A 296 42.28 -79.09 -63.67
CA LYS A 296 42.79 -80.18 -64.53
C LYS A 296 43.04 -81.49 -63.77
N LEU A 297 43.41 -81.43 -62.50
CA LEU A 297 43.56 -82.63 -61.66
C LEU A 297 42.21 -83.30 -61.37
N ALA A 298 41.16 -82.51 -61.17
CA ALA A 298 39.81 -83.03 -60.92
C ALA A 298 39.18 -83.70 -62.16
N GLU A 299 39.45 -83.19 -63.38
CA GLU A 299 39.01 -83.83 -64.63
C GLU A 299 39.62 -85.22 -64.84
N ALA A 300 40.91 -85.40 -64.51
CA ALA A 300 41.60 -86.68 -64.66
C ALA A 300 41.02 -87.78 -63.75
N GLN A 301 40.68 -87.44 -62.51
CA GLN A 301 40.08 -88.38 -61.55
C GLN A 301 38.68 -88.82 -61.99
N ARG A 302 37.89 -87.92 -62.57
CA ARG A 302 36.54 -88.23 -63.04
C ARG A 302 36.55 -89.23 -64.22
N LEU A 303 37.58 -89.18 -65.07
CA LEU A 303 37.75 -90.06 -66.22
C LEU A 303 38.17 -91.49 -65.84
N GLN A 304 39.03 -91.65 -64.83
CA GLN A 304 39.41 -92.99 -64.32
C GLN A 304 38.21 -93.78 -63.79
N LEU A 305 37.33 -93.10 -63.04
CA LEU A 305 36.20 -93.73 -62.36
C LEU A 305 35.12 -94.23 -63.34
N ILE A 306 35.01 -93.61 -64.52
CA ILE A 306 34.09 -94.04 -65.58
C ILE A 306 34.59 -95.32 -66.27
N LEU A 307 35.89 -95.40 -66.56
CA LEU A 307 36.51 -96.56 -67.21
C LEU A 307 36.50 -97.82 -66.33
N GLU A 308 36.66 -97.66 -65.01
CA GLU A 308 36.55 -98.77 -64.05
C GLU A 308 35.13 -99.35 -64.00
N ALA A 309 34.11 -98.49 -64.03
CA ALA A 309 32.70 -98.91 -64.03
C ALA A 309 32.28 -99.63 -65.32
N GLU A 310 32.84 -99.26 -66.49
CA GLU A 310 32.59 -99.95 -67.76
C GLU A 310 33.22 -101.35 -67.80
N ALA A 311 34.43 -101.51 -67.24
CA ALA A 311 35.10 -102.81 -67.18
C ALA A 311 34.36 -103.82 -66.26
N GLU A 312 33.81 -103.36 -65.14
CA GLU A 312 33.01 -104.20 -64.26
C GLU A 312 31.69 -104.65 -64.92
N ALA A 313 31.04 -103.77 -65.69
CA ALA A 313 29.79 -104.08 -66.38
C ALA A 313 29.95 -105.15 -67.49
N GLU A 314 31.09 -105.16 -68.19
CA GLU A 314 31.39 -106.19 -69.21
C GLU A 314 31.65 -107.57 -68.57
N SER A 315 32.30 -107.60 -67.40
CA SER A 315 32.59 -108.84 -66.68
C SER A 315 31.34 -109.57 -66.19
N ILE A 316 30.29 -108.82 -65.82
CA ILE A 316 29.01 -109.36 -65.35
C ILE A 316 28.20 -109.95 -66.52
N LYS A 317 28.24 -109.32 -67.70
CA LYS A 317 27.58 -109.85 -68.91
C LYS A 317 28.15 -111.21 -69.33
N MET A 318 29.48 -111.34 -69.39
CA MET A 318 30.11 -112.63 -69.75
C MET A 318 29.80 -113.75 -68.75
N LYS A 319 29.70 -113.45 -67.45
CA LYS A 319 29.31 -114.45 -66.43
C LYS A 319 27.85 -114.88 -66.58
N GLY A 320 26.95 -113.96 -66.90
CA GLY A 320 25.52 -114.26 -67.12
C GLY A 320 25.28 -115.18 -68.32
N ASP A 321 26.01 -114.98 -69.42
CA ASP A 321 25.88 -115.82 -70.62
C ASP A 321 26.42 -117.24 -70.40
N ALA A 322 27.47 -117.40 -69.59
CA ALA A 322 28.03 -118.71 -69.23
C ALA A 322 27.13 -119.52 -68.28
N GLU A 323 26.44 -118.85 -67.35
CA GLU A 323 25.49 -119.49 -66.44
C GLU A 323 24.20 -119.95 -67.15
N ALA A 324 23.73 -119.20 -68.15
CA ALA A 324 22.57 -119.58 -68.96
C ALA A 324 22.81 -120.88 -69.75
N PHE A 325 23.99 -121.04 -70.35
CA PHE A 325 24.35 -122.25 -71.09
C PHE A 325 24.48 -123.50 -70.19
N ALA A 326 24.97 -123.32 -68.97
CA ALA A 326 25.10 -124.40 -67.99
C ALA A 326 23.74 -124.88 -67.44
N LEU A 327 22.76 -123.97 -67.34
CA LEU A 327 21.41 -124.28 -66.88
C LEU A 327 20.61 -125.06 -67.93
N GLU A 328 20.76 -124.72 -69.21
CA GLU A 328 20.07 -125.40 -70.32
C GLU A 328 20.55 -126.85 -70.49
N ALA A 329 21.85 -127.10 -70.31
CA ALA A 329 22.44 -128.44 -70.33
C ALA A 329 21.99 -129.31 -69.14
N LYS A 330 21.87 -128.71 -67.94
CA LYS A 330 21.31 -129.39 -66.75
C LYS A 330 19.83 -129.73 -66.93
N GLY A 331 19.03 -128.82 -67.48
CA GLY A 331 17.60 -129.06 -67.72
C GLY A 331 17.33 -130.23 -68.69
N ARG A 332 18.18 -130.40 -69.71
CA ARG A 332 18.09 -131.55 -70.63
C ARG A 332 18.43 -132.88 -69.96
N ALA A 333 19.45 -132.91 -69.11
CA ALA A 333 19.86 -134.10 -68.38
C ALA A 333 18.85 -134.55 -67.31
N GLU A 334 18.18 -133.59 -66.65
CA GLU A 334 17.12 -133.87 -65.67
C GLU A 334 15.84 -134.41 -66.32
N ALA A 335 15.50 -133.94 -67.52
CA ALA A 335 14.35 -134.46 -68.29
C ALA A 335 14.55 -135.93 -68.70
N GLU A 336 15.76 -136.32 -69.14
CA GLU A 336 16.09 -137.71 -69.46
C GLU A 336 16.15 -138.62 -68.21
N GLN A 337 16.63 -138.09 -67.08
CA GLN A 337 16.59 -138.76 -65.77
C GLN A 337 15.15 -139.00 -65.30
N MET A 338 14.25 -138.03 -65.45
CA MET A 338 12.83 -138.20 -65.11
C MET A 338 12.13 -139.23 -65.99
N ALA A 339 12.44 -139.28 -67.30
CA ALA A 339 11.88 -140.28 -68.21
C ALA A 339 12.31 -141.71 -67.82
N LYS A 340 13.60 -141.91 -67.49
CA LYS A 340 14.11 -143.21 -67.02
C LYS A 340 13.63 -143.57 -65.61
N LYS A 341 13.47 -142.59 -64.71
CA LYS A 341 12.84 -142.81 -63.40
C LYS A 341 11.38 -143.25 -63.57
N ALA A 342 10.63 -142.69 -64.50
CA ALA A 342 9.23 -143.06 -64.75
C ALA A 342 9.08 -144.51 -65.28
N GLU A 343 10.03 -145.02 -66.06
CA GLU A 343 10.05 -146.45 -66.44
C GLU A 343 10.45 -147.37 -65.28
N ALA A 344 11.35 -146.94 -64.39
CA ALA A 344 11.72 -147.69 -63.18
C ALA A 344 10.57 -147.76 -62.15
N PHE A 345 9.66 -146.78 -62.12
CA PHE A 345 8.48 -146.79 -61.26
C PHE A 345 7.38 -147.79 -61.69
N LYS A 346 7.45 -148.40 -62.88
CA LYS A 346 6.48 -149.43 -63.32
C LYS A 346 6.72 -150.84 -62.75
N GLN A 347 7.89 -151.11 -62.16
CA GLN A 347 8.26 -152.47 -61.71
C GLN A 347 8.21 -152.71 -60.20
N TYR A 348 7.87 -151.70 -59.39
CA TYR A 348 7.73 -151.88 -57.94
C TYR A 348 6.26 -151.99 -57.54
N LYS A 349 5.78 -153.23 -57.32
CA LYS A 349 4.47 -153.50 -56.72
C LYS A 349 4.53 -153.36 -55.20
N GLU A 350 3.66 -152.47 -54.70
CA GLU A 350 3.05 -152.41 -53.36
C GLU A 350 4.01 -152.50 -52.15
N GLY A 351 4.48 -151.33 -51.67
CA GLY A 351 5.08 -151.29 -50.32
C GLY A 351 5.70 -149.97 -49.83
N ALA A 352 6.03 -149.00 -50.69
CA ALA A 352 6.95 -147.92 -50.30
C ALA A 352 6.45 -146.48 -50.55
N MET A 353 5.18 -146.18 -50.28
CA MET A 353 4.69 -144.78 -50.24
C MET A 353 4.76 -144.14 -48.84
N VAL A 354 5.06 -144.91 -47.79
CA VAL A 354 5.01 -144.41 -46.40
C VAL A 354 6.33 -143.75 -45.95
N ASP A 355 7.46 -144.06 -46.60
CA ASP A 355 8.77 -143.54 -46.19
C ASP A 355 9.06 -142.11 -46.68
N MET A 356 8.47 -141.67 -47.81
CA MET A 356 8.70 -140.31 -48.34
C MET A 356 7.96 -139.22 -47.54
N LEU A 357 6.96 -139.60 -46.74
CA LEU A 357 6.18 -138.69 -45.90
C LEU A 357 6.81 -138.46 -44.51
N LEU A 358 7.71 -139.33 -44.05
CA LEU A 358 8.36 -139.18 -42.74
C LEU A 358 9.55 -138.20 -42.75
N GLU A 359 10.24 -138.01 -43.87
CA GLU A 359 11.39 -137.09 -43.95
C GLU A 359 11.01 -135.60 -44.09
N LYS A 360 9.80 -135.28 -44.54
CA LYS A 360 9.38 -133.89 -44.78
C LYS A 360 8.74 -133.21 -43.57
N LEU A 361 8.54 -133.91 -42.46
CA LEU A 361 7.91 -133.36 -41.24
C LEU A 361 8.78 -132.39 -40.42
N PRO A 362 10.13 -132.49 -40.35
CA PRO A 362 10.92 -131.56 -39.54
C PRO A 362 10.96 -130.12 -40.09
N LEU A 363 10.84 -129.92 -41.40
CA LEU A 363 11.02 -128.61 -42.04
C LEU A 363 9.82 -127.66 -41.89
N MET A 364 8.66 -128.15 -41.45
CA MET A 364 7.51 -127.27 -41.14
C MET A 364 7.52 -126.74 -39.71
N ALA A 365 8.30 -127.36 -38.79
CA ALA A 365 8.35 -126.94 -37.40
C ALA A 365 9.25 -125.71 -37.17
N GLU A 366 10.28 -125.50 -38.00
CA GLU A 366 11.26 -124.44 -37.79
C GLU A 366 10.73 -123.05 -38.19
N GLU A 367 9.94 -122.97 -39.27
CA GLU A 367 9.48 -121.69 -39.84
C GLU A 367 8.37 -121.00 -39.02
N ILE A 368 7.76 -121.70 -38.06
CA ILE A 368 6.68 -121.16 -37.20
C ILE A 368 7.24 -120.43 -35.95
N SER A 369 8.52 -120.63 -35.61
CA SER A 369 9.09 -120.18 -34.32
C SER A 369 9.74 -118.79 -34.30
N LYS A 370 9.90 -118.13 -35.46
CA LYS A 370 10.58 -116.82 -35.57
C LYS A 370 9.91 -115.64 -34.81
N PRO A 371 8.58 -115.54 -34.61
CA PRO A 371 8.01 -114.34 -34.00
C PRO A 371 8.22 -114.16 -32.49
N LEU A 372 8.85 -115.11 -31.79
CA LEU A 372 9.02 -115.06 -30.32
C LEU A 372 10.43 -114.70 -29.82
N CYS A 373 11.43 -114.57 -30.70
CA CYS A 373 12.83 -114.41 -30.27
C CYS A 373 13.32 -112.94 -30.15
N GLN A 374 12.52 -111.94 -30.52
CA GLN A 374 12.98 -110.55 -30.69
C GLN A 374 12.37 -109.49 -29.73
N ALA A 375 11.92 -109.89 -28.54
CA ALA A 375 11.62 -108.91 -27.49
C ALA A 375 11.97 -109.44 -26.09
N LYS A 376 13.03 -108.91 -25.48
CA LYS A 376 13.34 -109.10 -24.04
C LYS A 376 14.28 -108.00 -23.55
N LYS A 377 13.70 -106.88 -23.08
CA LYS A 377 13.79 -106.41 -21.67
C LYS A 377 13.73 -104.86 -21.58
N VAL A 378 12.72 -104.41 -20.83
CA VAL A 378 12.49 -103.05 -20.34
C VAL A 378 12.81 -103.04 -18.84
N THR A 379 13.44 -101.97 -18.33
CA THR A 379 13.70 -101.80 -16.89
C THR A 379 13.49 -100.35 -16.45
N MET A 380 12.60 -100.17 -15.45
CA MET A 380 12.30 -98.94 -14.72
C MET A 380 12.56 -99.24 -13.23
N VAL A 381 13.29 -98.36 -12.53
CA VAL A 381 13.74 -98.57 -11.14
C VAL A 381 12.90 -97.69 -10.21
N SER A 382 12.24 -98.30 -9.22
CA SER A 382 11.52 -97.60 -8.15
C SER A 382 12.11 -98.02 -6.80
N SER A 383 12.63 -97.05 -6.07
CA SER A 383 12.95 -97.18 -4.64
C SER A 383 12.08 -96.23 -3.84
N GLY A 384 11.01 -96.77 -3.26
CA GLY A 384 10.49 -96.35 -1.96
C GLY A 384 9.75 -95.02 -1.88
N GLY A 385 8.42 -95.12 -1.80
CA GLY A 385 7.58 -94.19 -1.04
C GLY A 385 6.79 -93.19 -1.86
N SER A 386 5.56 -93.59 -2.21
CA SER A 386 4.51 -92.84 -2.96
C SER A 386 4.52 -93.07 -4.47
N GLU A 387 3.35 -93.48 -4.95
CA GLU A 387 3.07 -94.26 -6.15
C GLU A 387 3.39 -93.56 -7.49
N VAL A 388 4.05 -94.30 -8.39
CA VAL A 388 4.17 -93.96 -9.82
C VAL A 388 3.92 -95.22 -10.66
N GLY A 389 2.96 -95.16 -11.58
CA GLY A 389 2.87 -96.11 -12.69
C GLY A 389 1.47 -96.30 -13.32
N ALA A 390 1.41 -96.13 -14.64
CA ALA A 390 0.40 -96.56 -15.62
C ALA A 390 -1.07 -96.08 -15.50
N ALA A 391 -1.64 -95.93 -14.30
CA ALA A 391 -3.03 -95.51 -14.15
C ALA A 391 -3.28 -94.03 -14.53
N LYS A 392 -2.30 -93.14 -14.28
CA LYS A 392 -2.36 -91.73 -14.72
C LYS A 392 -2.19 -91.54 -16.23
N LEU A 393 -1.32 -92.33 -16.87
CA LEU A 393 -1.13 -92.27 -18.33
C LEU A 393 -2.37 -92.79 -19.07
N ALA A 394 -3.02 -93.83 -18.57
CA ALA A 394 -4.29 -94.31 -19.14
C ALA A 394 -5.45 -93.32 -18.93
N GLY A 395 -5.46 -92.59 -17.80
CA GLY A 395 -6.46 -91.55 -17.51
C GLY A 395 -6.30 -90.26 -18.32
N GLU A 396 -5.07 -89.77 -18.50
CA GLU A 396 -4.79 -88.54 -19.27
C GLU A 396 -5.04 -88.73 -20.78
N VAL A 397 -4.85 -89.94 -21.31
CA VAL A 397 -5.19 -90.25 -22.72
C VAL A 397 -6.72 -90.32 -22.92
N LEU A 398 -7.48 -90.78 -21.91
CA LEU A 398 -8.94 -90.84 -21.95
C LEU A 398 -9.59 -89.44 -21.84
N ASP A 399 -9.00 -88.55 -21.04
CA ASP A 399 -9.46 -87.16 -20.87
C ASP A 399 -9.20 -86.27 -22.10
N ILE A 400 -8.20 -86.59 -22.91
CA ILE A 400 -7.94 -85.90 -24.19
C ILE A 400 -8.90 -86.37 -25.29
N LEU A 401 -9.25 -87.67 -25.30
CA LEU A 401 -10.21 -88.26 -26.24
C LEU A 401 -11.66 -87.78 -26.03
N THR A 402 -12.03 -87.45 -24.78
CA THR A 402 -13.39 -86.96 -24.44
C THR A 402 -13.61 -85.47 -24.70
N ARG A 403 -12.56 -84.66 -24.78
CA ARG A 403 -12.66 -83.21 -25.06
C ARG A 403 -12.69 -82.83 -26.54
N LEU A 404 -12.14 -83.68 -27.41
CA LEU A 404 -12.08 -83.45 -28.86
C LEU A 404 -13.46 -83.22 -29.54
N PRO A 405 -14.53 -83.96 -29.22
CA PRO A 405 -15.84 -83.76 -29.84
C PRO A 405 -16.45 -82.38 -29.50
N ALA A 406 -16.28 -81.92 -28.25
CA ALA A 406 -16.85 -80.66 -27.76
C ALA A 406 -16.17 -79.40 -28.34
N THR A 407 -14.90 -79.51 -28.75
CA THR A 407 -14.18 -78.43 -29.47
C THR A 407 -14.54 -78.33 -30.94
N VAL A 408 -14.88 -79.46 -31.58
CA VAL A 408 -15.34 -79.48 -32.98
C VAL A 408 -16.77 -78.95 -33.07
N GLU A 409 -17.64 -79.32 -32.13
CA GLU A 409 -19.04 -78.88 -32.07
C GLU A 409 -19.20 -77.35 -31.89
N LYS A 410 -18.29 -76.70 -31.15
CA LYS A 410 -18.27 -75.22 -30.98
C LYS A 410 -17.77 -74.45 -32.20
N LEU A 411 -17.06 -75.09 -33.13
CA LEU A 411 -16.48 -74.45 -34.32
C LEU A 411 -17.24 -74.77 -35.61
N THR A 412 -18.03 -75.85 -35.67
CA THR A 412 -18.65 -76.32 -36.92
C THR A 412 -20.18 -76.53 -36.87
N GLY A 413 -20.82 -76.34 -35.71
CA GLY A 413 -22.28 -76.20 -35.62
C GLY A 413 -23.11 -77.46 -35.95
N VAL A 414 -22.53 -78.66 -35.91
CA VAL A 414 -23.25 -79.93 -36.10
C VAL A 414 -22.99 -80.86 -34.92
N SER A 415 -24.05 -81.22 -34.19
CA SER A 415 -24.03 -82.16 -33.06
C SER A 415 -24.16 -83.60 -33.55
N ILE A 416 -23.16 -84.44 -33.25
CA ILE A 416 -23.16 -85.87 -33.56
C ILE A 416 -22.94 -86.63 -32.26
N ASN A 417 -24.03 -86.99 -31.58
CA ASN A 417 -24.04 -88.19 -30.78
C ASN A 417 -25.49 -88.65 -30.55
N GLN A 418 -25.98 -89.50 -31.45
CA GLN A 418 -26.75 -90.70 -31.14
C GLN A 418 -27.17 -91.39 -32.45
N ASN A 419 -26.37 -92.37 -32.86
CA ASN A 419 -26.88 -93.57 -33.51
C ASN A 419 -25.88 -94.70 -33.26
N THR A 420 -26.19 -95.58 -32.31
CA THR A 420 -25.77 -96.98 -32.39
C THR A 420 -27.02 -97.87 -32.23
N PRO A 421 -27.11 -98.96 -33.02
CA PRO A 421 -28.38 -99.62 -33.32
C PRO A 421 -28.70 -100.82 -32.43
N GLN A 422 -29.94 -101.30 -32.61
CA GLN A 422 -30.60 -102.54 -32.14
C GLN A 422 -31.32 -102.37 -30.80
N THR A 423 -32.66 -102.48 -30.72
CA THR A 423 -33.40 -103.74 -30.94
C THR A 423 -34.84 -103.53 -31.45
N THR A 424 -35.14 -104.21 -32.56
CA THR A 424 -36.34 -104.94 -33.01
C THR A 424 -37.70 -104.86 -32.25
N ARG A 425 -38.77 -104.73 -33.06
CA ARG A 425 -40.16 -105.29 -33.01
C ARG A 425 -41.31 -104.26 -32.88
N VAL A 426 -42.06 -104.01 -33.97
CA VAL A 426 -43.25 -104.74 -34.48
C VAL A 426 -44.50 -104.43 -33.65
N HIS A 427 -45.32 -103.47 -34.10
CA HIS A 427 -46.62 -103.67 -34.74
C HIS A 427 -47.23 -102.35 -35.21
#